data_AF-A0A357D7H2-F1
#
_entry.id   AF-A0A357D7H2-F1
#
_cell.length_a   1.000
_cell.length_b   1.000
_cell.length_c   1.000
_cell.angle_alpha   90.00
_cell.angle_beta   90.00
_cell.angle_gamma   90.00
#
_symmetry.space_group_name_H-M   'P 1'
#
loop_
_entity.id
_entity.type
_entity.pdbx_description
1 polymer ?
#
loop_
_entity_poly.entity_id
_entity_poly.type
_entity_poly.pdbx_seq_one_letter_code
_entity_poly.pdbx_strand_id
1 'polypeptide(L)' 'MKIPEGISFDQAILITTAGTAFYAFDQAGGYIAGDTVAVVGPGPIGLCLVAAAKALGAEKVVLVGTRASRL' A
#
# COMPACT_ATOMS: atom_id res chain seq x y z
N MET A 1 12.62 17.29 -7.69
CA MET A 1 11.95 16.37 -8.63
C MET A 1 10.84 17.15 -9.32
N LYS A 2 10.67 17.05 -10.64
CA LYS A 2 9.65 17.80 -11.38
C LYS A 2 8.41 16.90 -11.50
N ILE A 3 7.22 17.43 -11.19
CA ILE A 3 5.96 16.69 -11.39
C ILE A 3 5.73 16.55 -12.91
N PRO A 4 5.44 15.34 -13.42
CA PRO A 4 5.13 15.14 -14.84
C PRO A 4 3.91 15.97 -15.29
N GLU A 5 3.89 16.36 -16.58
CA GLU A 5 2.73 17.01 -17.17
C GLU A 5 1.50 16.09 -17.08
N GLY A 6 0.34 16.68 -16.72
CA GLY A 6 -0.91 15.95 -16.56
C GLY A 6 -1.13 15.33 -15.17
N ILE A 7 -0.15 15.39 -14.26
CA ILE A 7 -0.32 14.97 -12.86
C ILE A 7 -0.53 16.20 -11.98
N SER A 8 -1.62 16.23 -11.22
CA SER A 8 -1.89 17.33 -10.27
C SER A 8 -0.99 17.23 -9.04
N PHE A 9 -0.86 18.32 -8.29
CA PHE A 9 -0.12 18.31 -7.03
C PHE A 9 -0.69 17.29 -6.03
N ASP A 10 -2.02 17.24 -5.90
CA ASP A 10 -2.70 16.32 -5.00
C ASP A 10 -2.49 14.85 -5.38
N GLN A 11 -2.36 14.55 -6.67
CA GLN A 11 -1.98 13.21 -7.13
C GLN A 11 -0.51 12.92 -6.86
N ALA A 12 0.36 13.90 -7.07
CA ALA A 12 1.79 13.76 -6.87
C ALA A 12 2.15 13.45 -5.41
N ILE A 13 1.45 14.05 -4.43
CA ILE A 13 1.74 13.79 -3.00
C ILE A 13 1.49 12.33 -2.58
N LEU A 14 0.63 11.60 -3.30
CA LEU A 14 0.33 10.19 -3.00
C LEU A 14 1.56 9.29 -3.19
N ILE A 15 2.54 9.74 -3.97
CA ILE A 15 3.77 8.97 -4.23
C ILE A 15 4.55 8.66 -2.96
N THR A 16 4.48 9.55 -1.95
CA THR A 16 5.16 9.33 -0.68
C THR A 16 4.55 8.13 0.04
N THR A 17 3.22 8.06 0.11
CA THR A 17 2.49 6.96 0.74
C THR A 17 2.65 5.65 -0.03
N ALA A 18 2.49 5.71 -1.36
CA ALA A 18 2.66 4.54 -2.22
C ALA A 18 4.10 4.02 -2.18
N GLY A 19 5.09 4.92 -2.26
CA GLY A 19 6.51 4.58 -2.18
C GLY A 19 6.86 3.88 -0.87
N THR A 20 6.34 4.37 0.27
CA THR A 20 6.51 3.67 1.56
C THR A 20 5.90 2.26 1.55
N ALA A 21 4.71 2.09 0.96
CA ALA A 21 4.05 0.79 0.89
C ALA A 21 4.83 -0.23 0.03
N PHE A 22 5.27 0.16 -1.16
CA PHE A 22 6.07 -0.70 -2.02
C PHE A 22 7.46 -0.99 -1.43
N TYR A 23 8.09 -0.01 -0.82
CA TYR A 23 9.35 -0.22 -0.11
C TYR A 23 9.20 -1.26 1.02
N ALA A 24 8.09 -1.25 1.77
CA ALA A 24 7.85 -2.25 2.79
C ALA A 24 7.78 -3.69 2.24
N PHE A 25 7.19 -3.89 1.05
CA PHE A 25 7.18 -5.21 0.40
C PHE A 25 8.54 -5.61 -0.13
N ASP A 26 9.29 -4.67 -0.71
CA ASP A 26 10.67 -4.92 -1.14
C ASP A 26 11.55 -5.38 0.04
N GLN A 27 11.45 -4.68 1.18
CA GLN A 27 12.14 -5.07 2.42
C GLN A 27 11.64 -6.40 3.01
N ALA A 28 10.39 -6.78 2.77
CA ALA A 28 9.83 -8.06 3.18
C ALA A 28 10.31 -9.25 2.31
N GLY A 29 11.08 -9.00 1.26
CA GLY A 29 11.60 -10.01 0.33
C GLY A 29 11.11 -9.86 -1.10
N GLY A 30 10.29 -8.85 -1.40
CA GLY A 30 9.86 -8.45 -2.75
C GLY A 30 8.84 -9.37 -3.42
N TYR A 31 8.90 -10.67 -3.16
CA TYR A 31 7.97 -11.67 -3.68
C TYR A 31 6.87 -11.95 -2.66
N ILE A 32 5.65 -11.50 -2.95
CA ILE A 32 4.45 -11.79 -2.14
C ILE A 32 3.33 -12.43 -2.95
N ALA A 33 3.61 -12.81 -4.20
CA ALA A 33 2.62 -13.45 -5.07
C ALA A 33 2.26 -14.84 -4.52
N GLY A 34 0.97 -15.09 -4.31
CA GLY A 34 0.49 -16.31 -3.65
C GLY A 34 0.56 -16.28 -2.12
N ASP A 35 1.16 -15.25 -1.51
CA ASP A 35 1.25 -15.18 -0.05
C ASP A 35 -0.05 -14.66 0.58
N THR A 36 -0.23 -15.01 1.86
CA THR A 36 -1.21 -14.35 2.73
C THR A 36 -0.55 -13.21 3.49
N VAL A 37 -1.01 -11.99 3.25
CA VAL A 37 -0.47 -10.75 3.84
C VAL A 37 -1.41 -10.24 4.92
N ALA A 38 -0.87 -9.98 6.12
CA ALA A 38 -1.57 -9.28 7.19
C ALA A 38 -1.09 -7.82 7.27
N VAL A 39 -2.00 -6.87 7.15
CA VAL A 39 -1.73 -5.42 7.27
C VAL A 39 -2.30 -4.93 8.59
N VAL A 40 -1.46 -4.36 9.45
CA VAL A 40 -1.87 -3.82 10.75
C VAL A 40 -1.95 -2.31 10.69
N GLY A 41 -3.15 -1.77 10.88
CA GLY A 41 -3.42 -0.33 10.93
C GLY A 41 -4.15 0.19 9.69
N PRO A 42 -5.45 0.55 9.79
CA PRO A 42 -6.23 1.06 8.67
C PRO A 42 -6.04 2.58 8.47
N GLY A 43 -4.78 3.01 8.35
CA GLY A 43 -4.42 4.37 7.98
C GLY A 43 -4.20 4.52 6.47
N PRO A 44 -3.87 5.72 5.98
CA PRO A 44 -3.57 5.94 4.56
C PRO A 44 -2.51 4.99 4.00
N ILE A 45 -1.41 4.77 4.74
CA ILE A 45 -0.35 3.82 4.35
C ILE A 45 -0.87 2.38 4.37
N GLY A 46 -1.64 1.98 5.40
CA GLY A 46 -2.18 0.63 5.50
C GLY A 46 -3.15 0.29 4.38
N LEU A 47 -4.03 1.22 4.00
CA LEU A 47 -4.91 1.04 2.85
C LEU A 47 -4.11 0.96 1.54
N CYS A 48 -3.03 1.73 1.41
CA CYS A 48 -2.12 1.65 0.28
C CYS A 48 -1.37 0.31 0.23
N LEU A 49 -0.94 -0.23 1.37
CA LEU A 49 -0.36 -1.58 1.49
C LEU A 49 -1.35 -2.67 1.06
N VAL A 50 -2.62 -2.56 1.46
CA VAL A 50 -3.65 -3.50 1.02
C VAL A 50 -3.83 -3.47 -0.50
N ALA A 51 -3.88 -2.27 -1.10
CA ALA A 51 -3.99 -2.11 -2.55
C ALA A 51 -2.75 -2.66 -3.28
N ALA A 52 -1.56 -2.33 -2.79
CA ALA A 52 -0.29 -2.81 -3.34
C ALA A 52 -0.14 -4.33 -3.21
N ALA A 53 -0.51 -4.94 -2.06
CA ALA A 53 -0.47 -6.39 -1.87
C ALA A 53 -1.34 -7.13 -2.90
N LYS A 54 -2.55 -6.64 -3.13
CA LYS A 54 -3.46 -7.19 -4.16
C LYS A 54 -2.86 -7.04 -5.56
N ALA A 55 -2.30 -5.88 -5.88
CA ALA A 55 -1.67 -5.62 -7.18
C ALA A 55 -0.42 -6.49 -7.42
N LEU A 56 0.30 -6.85 -6.37
CA LEU A 56 1.48 -7.72 -6.39
C LEU A 56 1.13 -9.22 -6.36
N GLY A 57 -0.16 -9.57 -6.35
CA GLY A 57 -0.62 -10.95 -6.48
C GLY A 57 -0.71 -11.74 -5.18
N ALA A 58 -0.79 -11.08 -4.02
CA ALA A 58 -1.08 -11.77 -2.76
C ALA A 58 -2.41 -12.55 -2.87
N GLU A 59 -2.42 -13.81 -2.45
CA GLU A 59 -3.62 -14.66 -2.49
C GLU A 59 -4.70 -14.12 -1.54
N LYS A 60 -4.27 -13.67 -0.35
CA LYS A 60 -5.17 -13.17 0.68
C LYS A 60 -4.56 -11.98 1.38
N VAL A 61 -5.36 -10.94 1.60
CA VAL A 61 -4.94 -9.74 2.34
C VAL A 61 -5.91 -9.50 3.48
N VAL A 62 -5.40 -9.48 4.72
CA VAL A 62 -6.17 -9.25 5.94
C VAL A 62 -5.80 -7.89 6.52
N LEU A 63 -6.77 -6.98 6.59
CA LEU A 63 -6.59 -5.69 7.25
C LEU A 63 -7.05 -5.77 8.71
N VAL A 64 -6.17 -5.41 9.63
CA VAL A 64 -6.42 -5.41 11.07
C VAL A 64 -6.43 -3.98 11.59
N GLY A 65 -7.43 -3.65 12.39
CA GLY A 65 -7.63 -2.30 12.89
C GLY A 65 -8.53 -2.25 14.10
N THR A 66 -8.47 -1.15 14.84
CA THR A 66 -9.21 -0.97 16.09
C THR A 66 -10.57 -0.31 15.91
N ARG A 67 -10.81 0.34 14.76
CA ARG A 67 -12.04 1.08 14.47
C ARG A 67 -12.74 0.47 13.26
N ALA A 68 -13.96 0.00 13.45
CA ALA A 68 -14.77 -0.58 12.37
C ALA A 68 -15.01 0.40 11.21
N SER A 69 -15.09 1.71 11.47
CA SER A 69 -15.28 2.73 10.43
C SER A 69 -14.09 2.89 9.47
N ARG A 70 -12.98 2.19 9.71
CA ARG A 70 -11.77 2.22 8.88
C ARG A 70 -11.43 0.83 8.31
N LEU A 71 -12.23 -0.19 8.60
CA LEU A 71 -12.04 -1.56 8.14
C LEU A 71 -12.86 -1.86 6.89
#